data_AF-A0A496B4D0-F1
#
_entry.id   AF-A0A496B4D0-F1
#
_cell.length_a   1.000
_cell.length_b   1.000
_cell.length_c   1.000
_cell.angle_alpha   90.00
_cell.angle_beta   90.00
_cell.angle_gamma   90.00
#
_symmetry.space_group_name_H-M   'P 1'
#
loop_
_entity.id
_entity.type
_entity.pdbx_description
1 polymer ?
#
loop_
_entity_poly.entity_id
_entity_poly.type
_entity_poly.pdbx_seq_one_letter_code
_entity_poly.pdbx_strand_id
1 'polypeptide(L)'
;MRNIPENPFAPRQYGQLVKVTERVYLFRNIVNSSIIIGDNGIAVIDTQVNQMMARRLYNAIRTITDKPILYAINTHYHWDHTNGNVIFRQAGATVVAREMTKDFMVNRAPRQETFLRSRGFTLGDPPFLPQQTFTHETELDLGNQPLHLVHLGKAETDDATAIRVPAEDCIVSGDTVMTGSFPIFGQPVMNEGLMANHDWINTIKELRNYTPKYVLPGHGPLAQDAEIDLLLQIESYFLTEVRKHVEQGMSLTELLTEMEANLPDWICSIAEVWGTPRYAILRVYRGLIDDPEPGWQHLKPSVIPTADTEKLHQKTHELQNFEAYRETAEEVAEGNDFGLAIAILRTATEKYANLPEAWTEYANLLIQASRTVSSVLEKGDFFAEGKKALNTALELDPDYAPAHLLRGYNHILSAYRNGDETKTGLEAIYKALVGGLHGAQLAQAYFCIGLAHRTNGNETLAREAFTKAINADAQFMPAQLASMA
;
A
#
# COMPACT_ATOMS: atom_id res chain seq x y z
N MET A 1 18.08 -20.96 1.56
CA MET A 1 17.58 -19.58 1.72
C MET A 1 18.02 -18.79 0.50
N ARG A 2 17.10 -18.39 -0.39
CA ARG A 2 17.45 -17.35 -1.37
C ARG A 2 17.67 -16.08 -0.55
N ASN A 3 18.81 -15.42 -0.71
CA ASN A 3 19.00 -14.06 -0.19
C ASN A 3 17.86 -13.24 -0.77
N ILE A 4 16.86 -12.89 0.06
CA ILE A 4 15.90 -11.86 -0.31
C ILE A 4 16.73 -10.58 -0.34
N PRO A 5 16.96 -9.97 -1.52
CA PRO A 5 17.70 -8.72 -1.56
C PRO A 5 16.99 -7.73 -0.64
N GLU A 6 17.72 -7.09 0.27
CA GLU A 6 17.17 -5.94 1.01
C GLU A 6 16.51 -5.02 0.00
N ASN A 7 15.22 -4.69 0.19
CA ASN A 7 14.49 -3.81 -0.73
C ASN A 7 15.26 -2.48 -0.80
N PRO A 8 16.00 -2.19 -1.89
CA PRO A 8 16.83 -1.00 -1.97
C PRO A 8 16.00 0.29 -2.01
N PHE A 9 14.68 0.14 -2.18
CA PHE A 9 13.72 1.16 -2.49
C PHE A 9 12.70 1.39 -1.38
N ALA A 10 12.68 0.55 -0.33
CA ALA A 10 12.05 0.91 0.93
C ALA A 10 12.71 2.22 1.41
N PRO A 11 11.95 3.31 1.63
CA PRO A 11 12.52 4.57 2.10
C PRO A 11 13.39 4.30 3.32
N ARG A 12 14.69 4.47 3.14
CA ARG A 12 15.68 4.26 4.22
C ARG A 12 15.37 5.19 5.39
N GLN A 13 14.76 6.36 5.08
CA GLN A 13 14.06 7.24 6.00
C GLN A 13 12.83 7.83 5.29
N TYR A 14 11.63 7.55 5.81
CA TYR A 14 10.40 8.19 5.36
C TYR A 14 10.37 9.66 5.80
N GLY A 15 9.84 10.55 4.95
CA GLY A 15 9.55 11.93 5.33
C GLY A 15 10.71 12.91 5.21
N GLN A 16 11.63 12.68 4.26
CA GLN A 16 12.70 13.63 3.94
C GLN A 16 12.41 14.42 2.66
N LEU A 17 12.79 15.69 2.68
CA LEU A 17 12.87 16.56 1.51
C LEU A 17 14.18 16.32 0.78
N VAL A 18 14.09 15.93 -0.49
CA VAL A 18 15.21 15.86 -1.42
C VAL A 18 15.18 17.10 -2.28
N LYS A 19 16.22 17.94 -2.19
CA LYS A 19 16.38 19.10 -3.07
C LYS A 19 16.72 18.60 -4.48
N VAL A 20 15.88 18.94 -5.46
CA VAL A 20 16.07 18.58 -6.89
C VAL A 20 16.74 19.74 -7.61
N THR A 21 16.26 20.95 -7.37
CA THR A 21 16.84 22.21 -7.86
C THR A 21 16.81 23.27 -6.74
N GLU A 22 17.16 24.52 -7.04
CA GLU A 22 17.05 25.60 -6.04
C GLU A 22 15.63 25.83 -5.54
N ARG A 23 14.63 25.63 -6.40
CA ARG A 23 13.22 25.91 -6.12
C ARG A 23 12.31 24.69 -6.12
N VAL A 24 12.84 23.49 -6.42
CA VAL A 24 12.06 22.25 -6.49
C VAL A 24 12.59 21.22 -5.50
N TYR A 25 11.67 20.66 -4.70
CA TYR A 25 11.95 19.59 -3.74
C TYR A 25 10.99 18.42 -3.95
N LEU A 26 11.48 17.21 -3.70
CA LEU A 26 10.71 15.98 -3.66
C LEU A 26 10.64 15.48 -2.22
N PHE A 27 9.43 15.39 -1.66
CA PHE A 27 9.20 14.75 -0.38
C PHE A 27 8.84 13.29 -0.58
N ARG A 28 9.72 12.39 -0.12
CA ARG A 28 9.56 10.95 -0.37
C ARG A 28 8.84 10.25 0.78
N ASN A 29 7.78 9.53 0.44
CA ASN A 29 7.04 8.66 1.34
C ASN A 29 6.47 7.46 0.56
N ILE A 30 5.43 6.79 1.07
CA ILE A 30 4.64 5.81 0.29
C ILE A 30 4.21 6.46 -1.04
N VAL A 31 3.70 7.69 -0.98
CA VAL A 31 3.45 8.60 -2.11
C VAL A 31 4.45 9.75 -2.05
N ASN A 32 4.90 10.23 -3.20
CA ASN A 32 5.71 11.43 -3.30
C ASN A 32 4.84 12.69 -3.36
N SER A 33 5.33 13.76 -2.75
CA SER A 33 4.82 15.11 -2.99
C SER A 33 5.93 15.98 -3.55
N SER A 34 5.62 16.81 -4.54
CA SER A 34 6.58 17.79 -5.06
C SER A 34 6.27 19.19 -4.51
N ILE A 35 7.32 19.94 -4.19
CA ILE A 35 7.22 21.28 -3.62
C ILE A 35 7.94 22.23 -4.56
N ILE A 36 7.25 23.25 -5.04
CA ILE A 36 7.81 24.26 -5.95
C ILE A 36 7.69 25.63 -5.29
N ILE A 37 8.80 26.37 -5.25
CA ILE A 37 8.91 27.65 -4.55
C ILE A 37 9.11 28.77 -5.57
N GLY A 38 8.14 29.67 -5.69
CA GLY A 38 8.31 30.96 -6.38
C GLY A 38 8.56 32.10 -5.40
N ASP A 39 8.65 33.33 -5.90
CA ASP A 39 8.92 34.52 -5.10
C ASP A 39 7.76 34.88 -4.16
N ASN A 40 6.53 34.69 -4.62
CA ASN A 40 5.31 35.05 -3.88
C ASN A 40 4.79 33.90 -3.00
N GLY A 41 5.15 32.65 -3.30
CA GLY A 41 4.61 31.51 -2.56
C GLY A 41 5.04 30.13 -3.06
N ILE A 42 4.33 29.12 -2.58
CA ILE A 42 4.65 27.70 -2.78
C ILE A 42 3.45 26.99 -3.42
N ALA A 43 3.73 26.05 -4.34
CA ALA A 43 2.79 24.99 -4.71
C ALA A 43 3.24 23.65 -4.12
N VAL A 44 2.28 22.90 -3.59
CA VAL A 44 2.45 21.50 -3.19
C VAL A 44 1.69 20.64 -4.18
N ILE A 45 2.37 19.69 -4.82
CA ILE A 45 1.78 18.78 -5.79
C ILE A 45 1.64 17.42 -5.09
N ASP A 46 0.40 16.96 -5.03
CA ASP A 46 -0.10 15.82 -4.25
C ASP A 46 0.13 15.95 -2.74
N THR A 47 -0.81 15.45 -1.94
CA THR A 47 -0.94 15.84 -0.53
C THR A 47 -0.73 14.70 0.45
N GLN A 48 -0.20 13.57 0.01
CA GLN A 48 0.10 12.38 0.81
C GLN A 48 -1.14 11.56 1.22
N VAL A 49 -0.84 10.34 1.71
CA VAL A 49 -1.79 9.25 1.89
C VAL A 49 -2.86 9.48 2.95
N ASN A 50 -2.58 10.37 3.91
CA ASN A 50 -3.49 10.72 4.98
C ASN A 50 -3.12 12.08 5.62
N GLN A 51 -4.02 12.58 6.46
CA GLN A 51 -3.86 13.85 7.15
C GLN A 51 -2.60 13.91 8.04
N MET A 52 -2.16 12.78 8.62
CA MET A 52 -0.96 12.77 9.45
C MET A 52 0.31 12.93 8.61
N MET A 53 0.42 12.22 7.48
CA MET A 53 1.54 12.37 6.55
C MET A 53 1.53 13.75 5.89
N ALA A 54 0.36 14.30 5.58
CA ALA A 54 0.21 15.66 5.10
C ALA A 54 0.70 16.71 6.10
N ARG A 55 0.45 16.52 7.42
CA ARG A 55 1.03 17.38 8.47
C ARG A 55 2.55 17.25 8.55
N ARG A 56 3.11 16.04 8.38
CA ARG A 56 4.57 15.84 8.31
C ARG A 56 5.17 16.58 7.12
N LEU A 57 4.55 16.49 5.94
CA LEU A 57 4.94 17.24 4.76
C LEU A 57 4.87 18.75 5.00
N TYR A 58 3.76 19.25 5.55
CA TYR A 58 3.62 20.66 5.90
C TYR A 58 4.75 21.14 6.83
N ASN A 59 5.04 20.38 7.89
CA ASN A 59 6.12 20.70 8.81
C ASN A 59 7.49 20.67 8.11
N ALA A 60 7.74 19.71 7.22
CA ALA A 60 8.97 19.64 6.45
C ALA A 60 9.13 20.86 5.53
N ILE A 61 8.07 21.29 4.85
CA ILE A 61 8.08 22.53 4.03
C ILE A 61 8.47 23.74 4.88
N ARG A 62 7.97 23.82 6.12
CA ARG A 62 8.30 24.92 7.04
C ARG A 62 9.75 24.91 7.52
N THR A 63 10.50 23.83 7.35
CA THR A 63 11.95 23.82 7.64
C THR A 63 12.78 24.51 6.56
N ILE A 64 12.23 24.68 5.34
CA ILE A 64 12.96 25.25 4.21
C ILE A 64 12.46 26.64 3.78
N THR A 65 11.23 27.03 4.15
CA THR A 65 10.71 28.38 3.85
C THR A 65 9.45 28.75 4.66
N ASP A 66 9.29 30.04 4.95
CA ASP A 66 8.10 30.63 5.58
C ASP A 66 7.09 31.21 4.57
N LYS A 67 7.35 31.12 3.27
CA LYS A 67 6.45 31.62 2.23
C LYS A 67 5.03 31.02 2.33
N PRO A 68 3.99 31.74 1.92
CA PRO A 68 2.63 31.21 1.93
C PRO A 68 2.51 30.04 0.95
N ILE A 69 1.75 29.00 1.31
CA ILE A 69 1.39 27.93 0.39
C ILE A 69 0.15 28.42 -0.36
N LEU A 70 0.32 28.73 -1.64
CA LEU A 70 -0.74 29.29 -2.48
C LEU A 70 -1.63 28.20 -3.04
N TYR A 71 -1.03 27.08 -3.46
CA TYR A 71 -1.74 26.00 -4.14
C TYR A 71 -1.38 24.63 -3.57
N ALA A 72 -2.40 23.78 -3.45
CA ALA A 72 -2.26 22.33 -3.38
C ALA A 72 -2.85 21.76 -4.67
N ILE A 73 -2.04 21.11 -5.50
CA ILE A 73 -2.41 20.66 -6.84
C ILE A 73 -2.47 19.14 -6.83
N ASN A 74 -3.60 18.53 -7.19
CA ASN A 74 -3.69 17.09 -7.35
C ASN A 74 -3.40 16.68 -8.79
N THR A 75 -2.53 15.69 -8.96
CA THR A 75 -2.18 15.13 -10.27
C THR A 75 -3.29 14.24 -10.81
N HIS A 76 -3.94 13.47 -9.93
CA HIS A 76 -5.06 12.59 -10.25
C HIS A 76 -5.89 12.24 -9.00
N TYR A 77 -6.98 11.51 -9.18
CA TYR A 77 -8.01 11.33 -8.15
C TYR A 77 -7.67 10.35 -7.03
N HIS A 78 -6.60 9.57 -7.17
CA HIS A 78 -6.33 8.50 -6.22
C HIS A 78 -6.19 9.02 -4.80
N TRP A 79 -6.72 8.21 -3.87
CA TRP A 79 -6.84 8.58 -2.47
C TRP A 79 -5.52 9.04 -1.87
N ASP A 80 -4.44 8.35 -2.20
CA ASP A 80 -3.14 8.56 -1.61
C ASP A 80 -2.43 9.84 -2.10
N HIS A 81 -2.94 10.45 -3.16
CA HIS A 81 -2.52 11.76 -3.67
C HIS A 81 -3.39 12.93 -3.15
N THR A 82 -4.60 12.64 -2.67
CA THR A 82 -5.62 13.66 -2.37
C THR A 82 -6.00 13.76 -0.89
N ASN A 83 -5.75 12.72 -0.09
CA ASN A 83 -6.30 12.62 1.28
C ASN A 83 -5.70 13.64 2.27
N GLY A 84 -4.58 14.27 1.93
CA GLY A 84 -4.02 15.38 2.71
C GLY A 84 -4.55 16.77 2.38
N ASN A 85 -5.41 16.92 1.36
CA ASN A 85 -5.87 18.22 0.86
C ASN A 85 -6.37 19.15 1.97
N VAL A 86 -7.07 18.61 2.98
CA VAL A 86 -7.63 19.38 4.10
C VAL A 86 -6.55 20.12 4.90
N ILE A 87 -5.34 19.56 5.03
CA ILE A 87 -4.24 20.17 5.78
C ILE A 87 -3.76 21.43 5.07
N PHE A 88 -3.57 21.36 3.75
CA PHE A 88 -3.11 22.51 2.96
C PHE A 88 -4.20 23.56 2.81
N ARG A 89 -5.47 23.14 2.70
CA ARG A 89 -6.62 24.04 2.72
C ARG A 89 -6.71 24.84 4.02
N GLN A 90 -6.46 24.20 5.16
CA GLN A 90 -6.41 24.87 6.47
C GLN A 90 -5.23 25.83 6.58
N ALA A 91 -4.12 25.53 5.90
CA ALA A 91 -2.95 26.41 5.81
C ALA A 91 -3.12 27.59 4.83
N GLY A 92 -4.29 27.72 4.18
CA GLY A 92 -4.61 28.84 3.29
C GLY A 92 -4.42 28.57 1.80
N ALA A 93 -4.03 27.36 1.41
CA ALA A 93 -3.87 27.00 0.00
C ALA A 93 -5.21 26.82 -0.70
N THR A 94 -5.27 27.22 -1.98
CA THR A 94 -6.35 26.82 -2.89
C THR A 94 -6.08 25.41 -3.41
N VAL A 95 -7.04 24.50 -3.25
CA VAL A 95 -6.92 23.14 -3.81
C VAL A 95 -7.33 23.18 -5.28
N VAL A 96 -6.44 22.74 -6.17
CA VAL A 96 -6.56 22.79 -7.63
C VAL A 96 -6.45 21.39 -8.21
N ALA A 97 -7.30 21.04 -9.16
CA ALA A 97 -7.14 19.81 -9.94
C ALA A 97 -7.84 19.93 -11.30
N ARG A 98 -7.67 18.95 -12.18
CA ARG A 98 -8.50 18.85 -13.39
C ARG A 98 -9.96 18.62 -13.00
N GLU A 99 -10.91 19.08 -13.83
CA GLU A 99 -12.35 18.84 -13.57
C GLU A 99 -12.66 17.35 -13.45
N MET A 100 -12.11 16.53 -14.36
CA MET A 100 -12.26 15.08 -14.33
C MET A 100 -11.71 14.44 -13.05
N THR A 101 -10.62 14.97 -12.49
CA THR A 101 -10.07 14.52 -11.20
C THR A 101 -11.07 14.74 -10.08
N LYS A 102 -11.66 15.93 -10.01
CA LYS A 102 -12.71 16.23 -9.02
C LYS A 102 -13.92 15.32 -9.21
N ASP A 103 -14.35 15.07 -10.44
CA ASP A 103 -15.46 14.15 -10.73
C ASP A 103 -15.16 12.71 -10.28
N PHE A 104 -13.94 12.22 -10.50
CA PHE A 104 -13.54 10.89 -10.06
C PHE A 104 -13.40 10.79 -8.54
N MET A 105 -12.91 11.84 -7.87
CA MET A 105 -12.91 11.91 -6.40
C MET A 105 -14.32 11.81 -5.80
N VAL A 106 -15.36 12.20 -6.54
CA VAL A 106 -16.76 12.04 -6.11
C VAL A 106 -17.29 10.65 -6.47
N ASN A 107 -17.09 10.23 -7.72
CA ASN A 107 -17.82 9.09 -8.29
C ASN A 107 -17.09 7.74 -8.15
N ARG A 108 -15.77 7.74 -8.00
CA ARG A 108 -14.95 6.52 -7.86
C ARG A 108 -14.53 6.24 -6.41
N ALA A 109 -14.48 7.27 -5.56
CA ALA A 109 -14.02 7.17 -4.18
C ALA A 109 -14.74 6.09 -3.34
N PRO A 110 -16.07 5.88 -3.41
CA PRO A 110 -16.73 4.84 -2.61
C PRO A 110 -16.21 3.43 -2.90
N ARG A 111 -15.89 3.12 -4.17
CA ARG A 111 -15.34 1.82 -4.57
C ARG A 111 -13.89 1.67 -4.13
N GLN A 112 -13.10 2.74 -4.21
CA GLN A 112 -11.73 2.77 -3.67
C GLN A 112 -11.70 2.61 -2.15
N GLU A 113 -12.57 3.31 -1.43
CA GLU A 113 -12.69 3.20 0.02
C GLU A 113 -13.04 1.77 0.45
N THR A 114 -14.06 1.18 -0.17
CA THR A 114 -14.48 -0.20 0.12
C THR A 114 -13.32 -1.18 -0.09
N PHE A 115 -12.58 -1.02 -1.20
CA PHE A 115 -11.41 -1.83 -1.50
C PHE A 115 -10.32 -1.69 -0.45
N LEU A 116 -9.86 -0.48 -0.15
CA LEU A 116 -8.80 -0.26 0.82
C LEU A 116 -9.19 -0.77 2.22
N ARG A 117 -10.42 -0.52 2.67
CA ARG A 117 -10.90 -1.04 3.96
C ARG A 117 -10.92 -2.57 4.01
N SER A 118 -11.26 -3.24 2.89
CA SER A 118 -11.21 -4.70 2.79
C SER A 118 -9.78 -5.27 2.89
N ARG A 119 -8.77 -4.46 2.55
CA ARG A 119 -7.34 -4.79 2.67
C ARG A 119 -6.73 -4.40 4.03
N GLY A 120 -7.56 -3.92 4.96
CA GLY A 120 -7.15 -3.59 6.32
C GLY A 120 -6.67 -2.15 6.54
N PHE A 121 -6.78 -1.29 5.53
CA PHE A 121 -6.47 0.13 5.69
C PHE A 121 -7.55 0.83 6.54
N THR A 122 -7.10 1.67 7.47
CA THR A 122 -7.99 2.55 8.23
C THR A 122 -8.02 3.89 7.53
N LEU A 123 -9.10 4.17 6.80
CA LEU A 123 -9.27 5.46 6.15
C LEU A 123 -9.96 6.44 7.11
N GLY A 124 -9.41 7.64 7.21
CA GLY A 124 -10.00 8.77 7.93
C GLY A 124 -11.10 9.45 7.13
N ASP A 125 -11.31 10.74 7.40
CA ASP A 125 -12.29 11.54 6.67
C ASP A 125 -11.98 11.59 5.16
N PRO A 126 -13.01 11.68 4.30
CA PRO A 126 -12.81 11.84 2.87
C PRO A 126 -11.92 13.04 2.49
N PRO A 127 -11.17 12.95 1.38
CA PRO A 127 -10.37 14.05 0.86
C PRO A 127 -11.20 15.34 0.66
N PHE A 128 -10.61 16.49 1.00
CA PHE A 128 -11.21 17.78 0.65
C PHE A 128 -11.16 17.97 -0.87
N LEU A 129 -12.31 18.21 -1.49
CA LEU A 129 -12.43 18.33 -2.95
C LEU A 129 -11.78 19.63 -3.48
N PRO A 130 -11.22 19.60 -4.71
CA PRO A 130 -10.70 20.79 -5.38
C PRO A 130 -11.70 21.94 -5.46
N GLN A 131 -11.25 23.15 -5.11
CA GLN A 131 -12.04 24.38 -5.16
C GLN A 131 -11.98 25.02 -6.54
N GLN A 132 -10.80 24.98 -7.16
CA GLN A 132 -10.56 25.47 -8.51
C GLN A 132 -10.28 24.29 -9.42
N THR A 133 -10.94 24.28 -10.58
CA THR A 133 -10.75 23.25 -11.60
C THR A 133 -10.33 23.85 -12.93
N PHE A 134 -9.73 23.02 -13.78
CA PHE A 134 -9.45 23.35 -15.17
C PHE A 134 -9.82 22.16 -16.08
N THR A 135 -10.16 22.47 -17.33
CA THR A 135 -10.52 21.48 -18.36
C THR A 135 -9.47 21.40 -19.47
N HIS A 136 -8.81 22.53 -19.76
CA HIS A 136 -7.70 22.69 -20.69
C HIS A 136 -6.42 23.06 -19.94
N GLU A 137 -5.30 23.09 -20.66
CA GLU A 137 -4.03 23.54 -20.10
C GLU A 137 -4.17 24.91 -19.43
N THR A 138 -3.54 25.06 -18.26
CA THR A 138 -3.60 26.29 -17.48
C THR A 138 -2.26 26.60 -16.85
N GLU A 139 -2.07 27.86 -16.46
CA GLU A 139 -0.85 28.35 -15.82
C GLU A 139 -1.17 28.93 -14.44
N LEU A 140 -0.33 28.60 -13.47
CA LEU A 140 -0.30 29.23 -12.16
C LEU A 140 1.09 29.82 -11.94
N ASP A 141 1.19 31.12 -11.64
CA ASP A 141 2.47 31.75 -11.32
C ASP A 141 2.66 31.86 -9.79
N LEU A 142 3.78 31.35 -9.30
CA LEU A 142 4.21 31.48 -7.91
C LEU A 142 5.11 32.72 -7.67
N GLY A 143 5.28 33.58 -8.67
CA GLY A 143 6.18 34.72 -8.69
C GLY A 143 7.52 34.33 -9.34
N ASN A 144 7.73 34.75 -10.59
CA ASN A 144 8.87 34.35 -11.41
C ASN A 144 9.04 32.82 -11.48
N GLN A 145 7.95 32.08 -11.39
CA GLN A 145 7.95 30.61 -11.37
C GLN A 145 6.62 30.09 -11.91
N PRO A 146 6.41 30.11 -13.24
CA PRO A 146 5.19 29.62 -13.86
C PRO A 146 5.13 28.09 -13.78
N LEU A 147 3.94 27.59 -13.43
CA LEU A 147 3.57 26.17 -13.43
C LEU A 147 2.55 25.93 -14.54
N HIS A 148 2.88 25.09 -15.52
CA HIS A 148 1.93 24.72 -16.56
C HIS A 148 1.31 23.37 -16.22
N LEU A 149 0.01 23.37 -15.95
CA LEU A 149 -0.77 22.18 -15.65
C LEU A 149 -1.33 21.67 -16.97
N VAL A 150 -0.91 20.48 -17.38
CA VAL A 150 -1.17 19.91 -18.70
C VAL A 150 -1.67 18.47 -18.59
N HIS A 151 -2.58 18.08 -19.48
CA HIS A 151 -3.04 16.69 -19.61
C HIS A 151 -2.43 16.12 -20.89
N LEU A 152 -1.42 15.24 -20.72
CA LEU A 152 -0.65 14.68 -21.84
C LEU A 152 -1.30 13.45 -22.48
N GLY A 153 -2.37 12.95 -21.86
CA GLY A 153 -3.06 11.72 -22.25
C GLY A 153 -3.42 10.88 -21.03
N LYS A 154 -3.99 9.71 -21.28
CA LYS A 154 -4.35 8.74 -20.24
C LYS A 154 -3.12 7.95 -19.81
N ALA A 155 -2.97 7.72 -18.52
CA ALA A 155 -1.85 6.99 -17.95
C ALA A 155 -2.34 5.94 -16.94
N GLU A 156 -1.79 5.92 -15.73
CA GLU A 156 -2.32 5.12 -14.61
C GLU A 156 -3.82 5.39 -14.39
N THR A 157 -4.21 6.66 -14.55
CA THR A 157 -5.60 7.13 -14.60
C THR A 157 -5.90 7.95 -15.87
N ASP A 158 -7.19 8.05 -16.20
CA ASP A 158 -7.68 8.85 -17.33
C ASP A 158 -7.59 10.38 -17.07
N ASP A 159 -7.51 10.80 -15.80
CA ASP A 159 -7.47 12.21 -15.39
C ASP A 159 -6.05 12.73 -15.10
N ALA A 160 -5.02 11.92 -15.37
CA ALA A 160 -3.61 12.22 -15.10
C ALA A 160 -3.20 13.62 -15.58
N THR A 161 -2.69 14.43 -14.67
CA THR A 161 -2.18 15.78 -14.93
C THR A 161 -0.68 15.83 -14.64
N ALA A 162 0.09 16.35 -15.60
CA ALA A 162 1.48 16.71 -15.41
C ALA A 162 1.62 18.20 -15.09
N ILE A 163 2.60 18.55 -14.26
CA ILE A 163 2.94 19.95 -13.93
C ILE A 163 4.33 20.23 -14.49
N ARG A 164 4.40 21.04 -15.53
CA ARG A 164 5.67 21.48 -16.11
C ARG A 164 6.18 22.71 -15.38
N VAL A 165 7.49 22.73 -15.12
CA VAL A 165 8.20 23.81 -14.42
C VAL A 165 9.41 24.23 -15.27
N PRO A 166 9.20 24.95 -16.40
CA PRO A 166 10.24 25.16 -17.40
C PRO A 166 11.47 25.88 -16.86
N ALA A 167 11.29 26.84 -15.94
CA ALA A 167 12.41 27.57 -15.34
C ALA A 167 13.38 26.68 -14.53
N GLU A 168 12.96 25.45 -14.19
CA GLU A 168 13.74 24.49 -13.40
C GLU A 168 14.01 23.19 -14.20
N ASP A 169 13.68 23.16 -15.49
CA ASP A 169 13.75 21.98 -16.37
C ASP A 169 13.09 20.72 -15.77
N CYS A 170 12.01 20.90 -15.00
CA CYS A 170 11.31 19.83 -14.28
C CYS A 170 9.92 19.54 -14.86
N ILE A 171 9.50 18.28 -14.77
CA ILE A 171 8.09 17.86 -14.90
C ILE A 171 7.71 16.99 -13.70
N VAL A 172 6.64 17.36 -13.00
CA VAL A 172 5.99 16.47 -12.02
C VAL A 172 4.95 15.65 -12.78
N SER A 173 5.10 14.33 -12.78
CA SER A 173 4.30 13.43 -13.63
C SER A 173 3.10 12.80 -12.92
N GLY A 174 3.04 12.88 -11.59
CA GLY A 174 2.22 11.98 -10.79
C GLY A 174 2.52 10.53 -11.17
N ASP A 175 1.48 9.71 -11.19
CA ASP A 175 1.61 8.27 -11.46
C ASP A 175 1.74 7.92 -12.95
N THR A 176 1.81 8.92 -13.84
CA THR A 176 2.26 8.70 -15.22
C THR A 176 3.65 8.06 -15.26
N VAL A 177 4.52 8.39 -14.30
CA VAL A 177 5.81 7.72 -14.07
C VAL A 177 5.88 7.29 -12.62
N MET A 178 6.20 6.02 -12.40
CA MET A 178 6.49 5.43 -11.10
C MET A 178 7.84 4.72 -11.17
N THR A 179 8.64 4.78 -10.12
CA THR A 179 9.97 4.17 -10.11
C THR A 179 10.23 3.35 -8.84
N GLY A 180 11.29 2.53 -8.87
CA GLY A 180 11.78 1.80 -7.68
C GLY A 180 11.01 0.54 -7.30
N SER A 181 9.92 0.19 -7.97
CA SER A 181 9.27 -1.11 -7.83
C SER A 181 8.50 -1.47 -9.09
N PHE A 182 8.03 -2.72 -9.15
CA PHE A 182 7.08 -3.13 -10.17
C PHE A 182 5.84 -2.22 -10.10
N PRO A 183 5.45 -1.56 -11.20
CA PRO A 183 4.40 -0.55 -11.21
C PRO A 183 3.02 -1.16 -10.93
N ILE A 184 2.14 -0.39 -10.30
CA ILE A 184 0.72 -0.74 -10.30
C ILE A 184 0.11 -0.23 -11.60
N PHE A 185 -0.42 -1.14 -12.42
CA PHE A 185 -1.01 -0.77 -13.70
C PHE A 185 -2.49 -0.40 -13.55
N GLY A 186 -2.82 0.63 -12.78
CA GLY A 186 -4.19 1.06 -12.52
C GLY A 186 -4.81 0.42 -11.28
N GLN A 187 -5.74 1.11 -10.62
CA GLN A 187 -6.37 0.64 -9.39
C GLN A 187 -7.18 -0.67 -9.60
N PRO A 188 -7.03 -1.68 -8.73
CA PRO A 188 -7.59 -3.03 -8.97
C PRO A 188 -9.11 -3.14 -9.12
N VAL A 189 -9.84 -2.10 -8.73
CA VAL A 189 -11.31 -2.05 -8.71
C VAL A 189 -11.89 -1.09 -9.75
N MET A 190 -11.06 -0.45 -10.59
CA MET A 190 -11.48 0.52 -11.60
C MET A 190 -10.94 0.17 -12.98
N ASN A 191 -11.62 0.69 -14.02
CA ASN A 191 -11.25 0.52 -15.41
C ASN A 191 -10.31 1.67 -15.80
N GLU A 192 -9.02 1.44 -15.58
CA GLU A 192 -7.93 2.41 -15.76
C GLU A 192 -6.58 1.67 -15.83
N GLY A 193 -5.51 2.40 -16.14
CA GLY A 193 -4.16 1.88 -16.29
C GLY A 193 -3.94 1.16 -17.62
N LEU A 194 -3.17 0.07 -17.60
CA LEU A 194 -2.71 -0.65 -18.79
C LEU A 194 -3.80 -1.52 -19.45
N MET A 195 -4.87 -0.90 -19.94
CA MET A 195 -6.08 -1.54 -20.47
C MET A 195 -5.92 -2.08 -21.90
N ALA A 196 -4.95 -2.98 -22.11
CA ALA A 196 -4.68 -3.65 -23.40
C ALA A 196 -4.48 -2.73 -24.62
N ASN A 197 -4.22 -1.44 -24.38
CA ASN A 197 -3.96 -0.42 -25.39
C ASN A 197 -2.61 0.25 -25.13
N HIS A 198 -2.23 1.23 -25.95
CA HIS A 198 -0.95 1.94 -25.83
C HIS A 198 -1.11 3.37 -25.30
N ASP A 199 -2.23 3.71 -24.66
CA ASP A 199 -2.52 5.09 -24.24
C ASP A 199 -1.47 5.60 -23.24
N TRP A 200 -1.14 4.80 -22.22
CA TRP A 200 -0.14 5.17 -21.21
C TRP A 200 1.27 5.28 -21.81
N ILE A 201 1.70 4.29 -22.61
CA ILE A 201 2.95 4.36 -23.40
C ILE A 201 3.03 5.66 -24.21
N ASN A 202 1.94 6.05 -24.87
CA ASN A 202 1.91 7.27 -25.68
C ASN A 202 1.99 8.53 -24.79
N THR A 203 1.32 8.55 -23.64
CA THR A 203 1.41 9.64 -22.67
C THR A 203 2.83 9.81 -22.12
N ILE A 204 3.56 8.73 -21.84
CA ILE A 204 4.97 8.79 -21.43
C ILE A 204 5.84 9.35 -22.57
N LYS A 205 5.57 8.98 -23.83
CA LYS A 205 6.28 9.54 -24.99
C LYS A 205 6.03 11.04 -25.15
N GLU A 206 4.78 11.49 -25.00
CA GLU A 206 4.45 12.91 -25.01
C GLU A 206 5.13 13.69 -23.89
N LEU A 207 5.25 13.10 -22.69
CA LEU A 207 6.04 13.68 -21.60
C LEU A 207 7.51 13.86 -22.01
N ARG A 208 8.12 12.88 -22.69
CA ARG A 208 9.53 12.97 -23.15
C ARG A 208 9.75 13.99 -24.27
N ASN A 209 8.72 14.35 -25.04
CA ASN A 209 8.82 15.39 -26.08
C ASN A 209 9.19 16.77 -25.51
N TYR A 210 8.94 17.01 -24.21
CA TYR A 210 9.37 18.23 -23.52
C TYR A 210 10.83 18.24 -23.09
N THR A 211 11.55 17.12 -23.28
CA THR A 211 12.96 16.94 -22.91
C THR A 211 13.28 17.46 -21.49
N PRO A 212 12.50 17.08 -20.46
CA PRO A 212 12.76 17.55 -19.10
C PRO A 212 14.10 17.01 -18.60
N LYS A 213 14.85 17.83 -17.85
CA LYS A 213 16.06 17.37 -17.16
C LYS A 213 15.71 16.49 -15.96
N TYR A 214 14.61 16.80 -15.28
CA TYR A 214 14.15 16.06 -14.11
C TYR A 214 12.68 15.67 -14.22
N VAL A 215 12.38 14.40 -13.98
CA VAL A 215 11.01 13.88 -13.87
C VAL A 215 10.76 13.48 -12.43
N LEU A 216 9.77 14.13 -11.79
CA LEU A 216 9.37 13.86 -10.41
C LEU A 216 8.16 12.91 -10.43
N PRO A 217 8.34 11.62 -10.08
CA PRO A 217 7.27 10.64 -10.13
C PRO A 217 6.36 10.71 -8.92
N GLY A 218 5.13 10.20 -9.05
CA GLY A 218 4.18 10.08 -7.95
C GLY A 218 4.60 9.04 -6.89
N HIS A 219 5.43 8.06 -7.27
CA HIS A 219 6.04 7.10 -6.35
C HIS A 219 7.50 6.81 -6.70
N GLY A 220 8.30 6.50 -5.67
CA GLY A 220 9.68 6.05 -5.84
C GLY A 220 10.73 7.17 -5.80
N PRO A 221 12.00 6.85 -6.11
CA PRO A 221 13.05 7.84 -6.31
C PRO A 221 12.78 8.80 -7.49
N LEU A 222 13.53 9.90 -7.57
CA LEU A 222 13.54 10.76 -8.76
C LEU A 222 13.86 9.91 -10.01
N ALA A 223 13.06 10.03 -11.05
CA ALA A 223 13.17 9.17 -12.22
C ALA A 223 14.38 9.54 -13.07
N GLN A 224 15.13 8.53 -13.53
CA GLN A 224 16.10 8.66 -14.62
C GLN A 224 15.53 8.04 -15.90
N ASP A 225 16.18 8.29 -17.02
CA ASP A 225 15.81 7.72 -18.32
C ASP A 225 15.71 6.19 -18.26
N ALA A 226 16.61 5.52 -17.53
CA ALA A 226 16.61 4.07 -17.41
C ALA A 226 15.36 3.52 -16.71
N GLU A 227 14.83 4.19 -15.68
CA GLU A 227 13.58 3.75 -15.04
C GLU A 227 12.36 4.01 -15.93
N ILE A 228 12.35 5.09 -16.71
CA ILE A 228 11.28 5.38 -17.68
C ILE A 228 11.31 4.36 -18.82
N ASP A 229 12.49 4.04 -19.34
CA ASP A 229 12.69 3.02 -20.38
C ASP A 229 12.26 1.64 -19.86
N LEU A 230 12.59 1.31 -18.61
CA LEU A 230 12.14 0.07 -17.97
C LEU A 230 10.62 0.02 -17.83
N LEU A 231 9.97 1.12 -17.40
CA LEU A 231 8.50 1.19 -17.31
C LEU A 231 7.84 0.91 -18.67
N LEU A 232 8.32 1.58 -19.73
CA LEU A 232 7.86 1.35 -21.10
C LEU A 232 8.10 -0.10 -21.57
N GLN A 233 9.22 -0.70 -21.19
CA GLN A 233 9.56 -2.08 -21.51
C GLN A 233 8.62 -3.07 -20.81
N ILE A 234 8.28 -2.84 -19.54
CA ILE A 234 7.33 -3.66 -18.78
C ILE A 234 5.94 -3.56 -19.42
N GLU A 235 5.44 -2.34 -19.67
CA GLU A 235 4.14 -2.13 -20.30
C GLU A 235 4.06 -2.87 -21.65
N SER A 236 5.05 -2.67 -22.52
CA SER A 236 5.10 -3.29 -23.85
C SER A 236 5.16 -4.82 -23.77
N TYR A 237 5.91 -5.38 -22.81
CA TYR A 237 6.00 -6.82 -22.60
C TYR A 237 4.64 -7.42 -22.26
N PHE A 238 3.95 -6.88 -21.25
CA PHE A 238 2.66 -7.45 -20.82
C PHE A 238 1.56 -7.23 -21.86
N LEU A 239 1.54 -6.07 -22.54
CA LEU A 239 0.61 -5.85 -23.66
C LEU A 239 0.79 -6.89 -24.77
N THR A 240 2.03 -7.24 -25.09
CA THR A 240 2.36 -8.17 -26.17
C THR A 240 2.08 -9.61 -25.76
N GLU A 241 2.66 -10.08 -24.64
CA GLU A 241 2.58 -11.49 -24.27
C GLU A 241 1.18 -11.88 -23.82
N VAL A 242 0.47 -11.03 -23.05
CA VAL A 242 -0.90 -11.37 -22.63
C VAL A 242 -1.83 -11.47 -23.84
N ARG A 243 -1.77 -10.48 -24.75
CA ARG A 243 -2.58 -10.48 -25.98
C ARG A 243 -2.34 -11.73 -26.81
N LYS A 244 -1.07 -12.08 -27.05
CA LYS A 244 -0.67 -13.27 -27.81
C LYS A 244 -1.31 -14.54 -27.25
N HIS A 245 -1.28 -14.76 -25.94
CA HIS A 245 -1.83 -15.97 -25.32
C HIS A 245 -3.36 -15.96 -25.29
N VAL A 246 -4.00 -14.80 -25.09
CA VAL A 246 -5.47 -14.67 -25.17
C VAL A 246 -5.98 -14.93 -26.59
N GLU A 247 -5.27 -14.44 -27.61
CA GLU A 247 -5.60 -14.70 -29.03
C GLU A 247 -5.43 -16.19 -29.41
N GLN A 248 -4.64 -16.95 -28.65
CA GLN A 248 -4.54 -18.41 -28.75
C GLN A 248 -5.68 -19.16 -28.02
N GLY A 249 -6.59 -18.43 -27.37
CA GLY A 249 -7.75 -18.99 -26.68
C GLY A 249 -7.50 -19.41 -25.24
N MET A 250 -6.38 -19.02 -24.62
CA MET A 250 -6.11 -19.34 -23.21
C MET A 250 -7.11 -18.66 -22.27
N SER A 251 -7.65 -19.42 -21.33
CA SER A 251 -8.37 -18.89 -20.18
C SER A 251 -7.42 -18.12 -19.24
N LEU A 252 -7.96 -17.29 -18.34
CA LEU A 252 -7.15 -16.57 -17.37
C LEU A 252 -6.28 -17.50 -16.50
N THR A 253 -6.82 -18.65 -16.11
CA THR A 253 -6.07 -19.63 -15.28
C THR A 253 -4.89 -20.23 -16.04
N GLU A 254 -5.09 -20.61 -17.31
CA GLU A 254 -4.02 -21.12 -18.18
C GLU A 254 -2.97 -20.04 -18.43
N LEU A 255 -3.41 -18.81 -18.71
CA LEU A 255 -2.55 -17.65 -18.93
C LEU A 255 -1.66 -17.35 -17.71
N LEU A 256 -2.25 -17.28 -16.51
CA LEU A 256 -1.50 -17.05 -15.28
C LEU A 256 -0.47 -18.18 -15.04
N THR A 257 -0.89 -19.44 -15.23
CA THR A 257 -0.01 -20.60 -15.07
C THR A 257 1.17 -20.55 -16.04
N GLU A 258 0.90 -20.28 -17.33
CA GLU A 258 1.91 -20.23 -18.38
C GLU A 258 2.87 -19.05 -18.18
N MET A 259 2.34 -17.84 -17.97
CA MET A 259 3.18 -16.66 -17.88
C MET A 259 3.99 -16.61 -16.59
N GLU A 260 3.41 -16.92 -15.43
CA GLU A 260 4.14 -16.88 -14.14
C GLU A 260 5.31 -17.87 -14.10
N ALA A 261 5.17 -19.03 -14.75
CA ALA A 261 6.24 -20.02 -14.86
C ALA A 261 7.38 -19.59 -15.81
N ASN A 262 7.09 -18.70 -16.77
CA ASN A 262 7.98 -18.32 -17.86
C ASN A 262 8.34 -16.82 -17.89
N LEU A 263 8.18 -16.12 -16.76
CA LEU A 263 8.57 -14.71 -16.65
C LEU A 263 10.09 -14.56 -16.90
N PRO A 264 10.51 -13.60 -17.75
CA PRO A 264 11.91 -13.27 -17.93
C PRO A 264 12.61 -12.90 -16.62
N ASP A 265 13.88 -13.30 -16.48
CA ASP A 265 14.71 -13.01 -15.30
C ASP A 265 14.71 -11.51 -14.94
N TRP A 266 14.72 -10.63 -15.94
CA TRP A 266 14.71 -9.18 -15.71
C TRP A 266 13.43 -8.70 -15.05
N ILE A 267 12.26 -9.31 -15.32
CA ILE A 267 11.00 -9.01 -14.61
C ILE A 267 11.06 -9.57 -13.19
N CYS A 268 11.51 -10.81 -13.04
CA CYS A 268 11.66 -11.48 -11.74
C CYS A 268 12.64 -10.77 -10.80
N SER A 269 13.54 -9.95 -11.34
CA SER A 269 14.51 -9.16 -10.57
C SER A 269 13.95 -7.85 -10.00
N ILE A 270 12.76 -7.42 -10.44
CA ILE A 270 12.16 -6.16 -10.01
C ILE A 270 11.52 -6.34 -8.64
N ALA A 271 11.77 -5.40 -7.72
CA ALA A 271 11.17 -5.43 -6.40
C ALA A 271 9.64 -5.22 -6.48
N GLU A 272 8.87 -6.07 -5.80
CA GLU A 272 7.42 -5.95 -5.70
C GLU A 272 7.02 -5.25 -4.39
N VAL A 273 6.17 -4.23 -4.49
CA VAL A 273 5.63 -3.52 -3.32
C VAL A 273 4.11 -3.46 -3.40
N TRP A 274 3.56 -2.88 -4.48
CA TRP A 274 2.12 -2.83 -4.74
C TRP A 274 1.75 -3.67 -5.96
N GLY A 275 2.31 -3.32 -7.11
CA GLY A 275 2.15 -4.08 -8.35
C GLY A 275 2.92 -5.40 -8.34
N THR A 276 2.47 -6.33 -9.17
CA THR A 276 3.10 -7.62 -9.44
C THR A 276 2.92 -7.99 -10.93
N PRO A 277 3.75 -8.89 -11.49
CA PRO A 277 3.55 -9.47 -12.81
C PRO A 277 2.13 -10.05 -12.99
N ARG A 278 1.63 -10.77 -11.99
CA ARG A 278 0.26 -11.29 -11.96
C ARG A 278 -0.77 -10.19 -12.19
N TYR A 279 -0.60 -9.03 -11.57
CA TYR A 279 -1.56 -7.94 -11.70
C TYR A 279 -1.47 -7.25 -13.06
N ALA A 280 -0.27 -7.18 -13.65
CA ALA A 280 -0.12 -6.75 -15.04
C ALA A 280 -0.87 -7.69 -15.99
N ILE A 281 -0.75 -9.01 -15.79
CA ILE A 281 -1.49 -10.01 -16.56
C ILE A 281 -3.00 -9.81 -16.41
N LEU A 282 -3.51 -9.72 -15.17
CA LEU A 282 -4.93 -9.50 -14.88
C LEU A 282 -5.45 -8.21 -15.53
N ARG A 283 -4.66 -7.13 -15.47
CA ARG A 283 -5.03 -5.82 -16.03
C ARG A 283 -5.16 -5.88 -17.55
N VAL A 284 -4.14 -6.42 -18.23
CA VAL A 284 -4.16 -6.51 -19.69
C VAL A 284 -5.23 -7.50 -20.14
N TYR A 285 -5.35 -8.67 -19.49
CA TYR A 285 -6.40 -9.65 -19.77
C TYR A 285 -7.78 -9.02 -19.69
N ARG A 286 -8.04 -8.25 -18.62
CA ARG A 286 -9.30 -7.54 -18.42
C ARG A 286 -9.60 -6.53 -19.53
N GLY A 287 -8.59 -5.91 -20.14
CA GLY A 287 -8.75 -5.02 -21.29
C GLY A 287 -8.98 -5.72 -22.62
N LEU A 288 -8.78 -7.03 -22.69
CA LEU A 288 -9.02 -7.84 -23.89
C LEU A 288 -10.41 -8.49 -23.92
N ILE A 289 -11.07 -8.58 -22.77
CA ILE A 289 -12.37 -9.23 -22.64
C ILE A 289 -13.49 -8.22 -22.42
N ASP A 290 -14.70 -8.58 -22.87
CA ASP A 290 -15.92 -7.85 -22.51
C ASP A 290 -16.39 -8.30 -21.14
N ASP A 291 -16.04 -7.53 -20.12
CA ASP A 291 -16.42 -7.76 -18.75
C ASP A 291 -17.15 -6.50 -18.24
N PRO A 292 -18.33 -6.63 -17.61
CA PRO A 292 -19.10 -5.48 -17.14
C PRO A 292 -18.55 -4.86 -15.84
N GLU A 293 -17.74 -5.58 -15.07
CA GLU A 293 -17.21 -5.10 -13.79
C GLU A 293 -15.93 -4.29 -14.00
N PRO A 294 -15.85 -3.01 -13.58
CA PRO A 294 -14.75 -2.13 -13.95
C PRO A 294 -13.36 -2.58 -13.43
N GLY A 295 -13.29 -3.51 -12.47
CA GLY A 295 -12.02 -4.05 -11.98
C GLY A 295 -11.92 -5.58 -12.05
N TRP A 296 -10.71 -6.10 -11.92
CA TRP A 296 -10.40 -7.52 -12.10
C TRP A 296 -10.55 -8.37 -10.83
N GLN A 297 -10.98 -7.78 -9.69
CA GLN A 297 -11.03 -8.48 -8.40
C GLN A 297 -11.84 -9.78 -8.40
N HIS A 298 -12.93 -9.83 -9.17
CA HIS A 298 -13.80 -11.01 -9.22
C HIS A 298 -13.22 -12.15 -10.05
N LEU A 299 -12.21 -11.87 -10.90
CA LEU A 299 -11.51 -12.86 -11.73
C LEU A 299 -10.25 -13.40 -11.04
N LYS A 300 -9.69 -12.65 -10.10
CA LYS A 300 -8.39 -12.93 -9.48
C LYS A 300 -8.46 -14.13 -8.53
N PRO A 301 -7.66 -15.19 -8.77
CA PRO A 301 -7.47 -16.24 -7.78
C PRO A 301 -6.87 -15.70 -6.48
N SER A 302 -7.19 -16.35 -5.36
CA SER A 302 -6.56 -16.05 -4.07
C SER A 302 -5.07 -16.37 -4.12
N VAL A 303 -4.26 -15.54 -3.46
CA VAL A 303 -2.82 -15.81 -3.30
C VAL A 303 -2.49 -16.67 -2.08
N ILE A 304 -3.49 -16.99 -1.26
CA ILE A 304 -3.31 -17.90 -0.12
C ILE A 304 -2.99 -19.29 -0.70
N PRO A 305 -1.81 -19.87 -0.38
CA PRO A 305 -1.41 -21.15 -0.95
C PRO A 305 -2.37 -22.26 -0.51
N THR A 306 -2.66 -23.17 -1.44
CA THR A 306 -3.42 -24.39 -1.18
C THR A 306 -2.47 -25.55 -0.89
N ALA A 307 -2.99 -26.60 -0.27
CA ALA A 307 -2.25 -27.83 0.00
C ALA A 307 -2.71 -28.97 -0.91
N ASP A 308 -1.81 -29.89 -1.18
CA ASP A 308 -2.17 -31.19 -1.75
C ASP A 308 -3.07 -31.95 -0.76
N THR A 309 -4.19 -32.48 -1.26
CA THR A 309 -5.22 -33.10 -0.43
C THR A 309 -4.76 -34.40 0.22
N GLU A 310 -3.88 -35.15 -0.45
CA GLU A 310 -3.35 -36.40 0.08
C GLU A 310 -2.37 -36.13 1.23
N LYS A 311 -1.44 -35.18 1.03
CA LYS A 311 -0.52 -34.73 2.10
C LYS A 311 -1.27 -34.20 3.31
N LEU A 312 -2.33 -33.41 3.10
CA LEU A 312 -3.17 -32.91 4.18
C LEU A 312 -3.81 -34.05 4.96
N HIS A 313 -4.40 -35.02 4.26
CA HIS A 313 -5.01 -36.19 4.89
C HIS A 313 -3.98 -36.98 5.71
N GLN A 314 -2.82 -37.28 5.13
CA GLN A 314 -1.73 -37.98 5.82
C GLN A 314 -1.31 -37.28 7.12
N LYS A 315 -1.23 -35.94 7.13
CA LYS A 315 -0.87 -35.17 8.33
C LYS A 315 -1.98 -35.05 9.36
N THR A 316 -3.26 -35.15 8.98
CA THR A 316 -4.38 -34.81 9.87
C THR A 316 -5.25 -35.98 10.33
N HIS A 317 -5.23 -37.12 9.63
CA HIS A 317 -6.18 -38.22 9.86
C HIS A 317 -6.11 -38.86 11.26
N GLU A 318 -4.92 -38.88 11.90
CA GLU A 318 -4.74 -39.45 13.24
C GLU A 318 -4.85 -38.42 14.37
N LEU A 319 -4.96 -37.11 14.06
CA LEU A 319 -4.96 -36.05 15.05
C LEU A 319 -6.27 -36.02 15.86
N GLN A 320 -6.15 -36.13 17.19
CA GLN A 320 -7.30 -36.35 18.08
C GLN A 320 -7.84 -35.09 18.75
N ASN A 321 -6.99 -34.08 18.98
CA ASN A 321 -7.35 -32.85 19.68
C ASN A 321 -6.77 -31.62 18.97
N PHE A 322 -7.28 -30.42 19.29
CA PHE A 322 -6.85 -29.17 18.67
C PHE A 322 -5.34 -28.92 18.84
N GLU A 323 -4.78 -29.22 20.02
CA GLU A 323 -3.36 -29.03 20.30
C GLU A 323 -2.46 -29.78 19.32
N ALA A 324 -2.83 -31.02 18.98
CA ALA A 324 -2.10 -31.80 17.98
C ALA A 324 -2.16 -31.18 16.57
N TYR A 325 -3.27 -30.53 16.20
CA TYR A 325 -3.34 -29.75 14.94
C TYR A 325 -2.45 -28.51 15.01
N ARG A 326 -2.44 -27.81 16.15
CA ARG A 326 -1.62 -26.62 16.38
C ARG A 326 -0.13 -26.94 16.24
N GLU A 327 0.35 -27.95 16.97
CA GLU A 327 1.75 -28.39 16.93
C GLU A 327 2.15 -28.89 15.53
N THR A 328 1.29 -29.66 14.86
CA THR A 328 1.58 -30.14 13.50
C THR A 328 1.66 -28.99 12.51
N ALA A 329 0.76 -28.00 12.59
CA ALA A 329 0.82 -26.83 11.72
C ALA A 329 2.06 -25.97 11.99
N GLU A 330 2.47 -25.83 13.25
CA GLU A 330 3.70 -25.14 13.65
C GLU A 330 4.94 -25.82 13.06
N GLU A 331 5.09 -27.14 13.21
CA GLU A 331 6.18 -27.92 12.62
C GLU A 331 6.25 -27.76 11.09
N VAL A 332 5.10 -27.81 10.43
CA VAL A 332 5.00 -27.66 8.98
C VAL A 332 5.36 -26.23 8.53
N ALA A 333 4.93 -25.22 9.29
CA ALA A 333 5.26 -23.81 9.03
C ALA A 333 6.76 -23.52 9.24
N GLU A 334 7.40 -24.12 10.26
CA GLU A 334 8.85 -24.08 10.46
C GLU A 334 9.61 -24.69 9.27
N GLY A 335 9.02 -25.71 8.63
CA GLY A 335 9.46 -26.27 7.36
C GLY A 335 9.24 -25.38 6.12
N ASN A 336 8.68 -24.18 6.29
CA ASN A 336 8.26 -23.23 5.25
C ASN A 336 7.15 -23.76 4.30
N ASP A 337 6.38 -24.78 4.67
CA ASP A 337 5.21 -25.22 3.91
C ASP A 337 3.93 -24.55 4.45
N PHE A 338 3.84 -23.24 4.25
CA PHE A 338 2.68 -22.46 4.72
C PHE A 338 1.35 -22.91 4.09
N GLY A 339 1.36 -23.47 2.86
CA GLY A 339 0.15 -23.99 2.23
C GLY A 339 -0.43 -25.15 3.02
N LEU A 340 0.40 -26.12 3.39
CA LEU A 340 -0.02 -27.25 4.21
C LEU A 340 -0.36 -26.82 5.63
N ALA A 341 0.43 -25.94 6.27
CA ALA A 341 0.13 -25.47 7.61
C ALA A 341 -1.22 -24.74 7.70
N ILE A 342 -1.51 -23.85 6.73
CA ILE A 342 -2.80 -23.15 6.63
C ILE A 342 -3.94 -24.15 6.45
N ALA A 343 -3.76 -25.15 5.59
CA ALA A 343 -4.77 -26.18 5.37
C ALA A 343 -5.03 -27.02 6.64
N ILE A 344 -4.00 -27.37 7.41
CA ILE A 344 -4.12 -28.10 8.68
C ILE A 344 -4.96 -27.29 9.69
N LEU A 345 -4.63 -26.02 9.92
CA LEU A 345 -5.39 -25.19 10.85
C LEU A 345 -6.80 -24.88 10.34
N ARG A 346 -7.00 -24.75 9.03
CA ARG A 346 -8.34 -24.62 8.45
C ARG A 346 -9.19 -25.87 8.76
N THR A 347 -8.66 -27.07 8.55
CA THR A 347 -9.33 -28.32 8.95
C THR A 347 -9.60 -28.35 10.47
N ALA A 348 -8.68 -27.82 11.28
CA ALA A 348 -8.90 -27.71 12.72
C ALA A 348 -10.07 -26.76 13.05
N THR A 349 -10.21 -25.61 12.37
CA THR A 349 -11.34 -24.70 12.57
C THR A 349 -12.68 -25.33 12.20
N GLU A 350 -12.71 -26.24 11.23
CA GLU A 350 -13.93 -26.97 10.86
C GLU A 350 -14.30 -28.02 11.94
N LYS A 351 -13.31 -28.74 12.47
CA LYS A 351 -13.50 -29.78 13.50
C LYS A 351 -13.79 -29.22 14.89
N TYR A 352 -13.17 -28.09 15.23
CA TYR A 352 -13.26 -27.42 16.53
C TYR A 352 -13.90 -26.03 16.39
N ALA A 353 -14.96 -25.94 15.60
CA ALA A 353 -15.59 -24.66 15.22
C ALA A 353 -16.08 -23.80 16.40
N ASN A 354 -16.36 -24.39 17.56
CA ASN A 354 -16.80 -23.69 18.75
C ASN A 354 -15.64 -23.23 19.67
N LEU A 355 -14.38 -23.46 19.28
CA LEU A 355 -13.20 -23.09 20.05
C LEU A 355 -12.63 -21.76 19.52
N PRO A 356 -12.69 -20.64 20.28
CA PRO A 356 -12.14 -19.36 19.83
C PRO A 356 -10.62 -19.41 19.59
N GLU A 357 -9.91 -20.29 20.31
CA GLU A 357 -8.48 -20.54 20.13
C GLU A 357 -8.14 -21.04 18.71
N ALA A 358 -8.92 -21.97 18.16
CA ALA A 358 -8.67 -22.53 16.83
C ALA A 358 -8.71 -21.46 15.74
N TRP A 359 -9.69 -20.57 15.82
CA TRP A 359 -9.82 -19.44 14.90
C TRP A 359 -8.71 -18.40 15.10
N THR A 360 -8.30 -18.16 16.34
CA THR A 360 -7.23 -17.21 16.66
C THR A 360 -5.88 -17.68 16.15
N GLU A 361 -5.55 -18.97 16.32
CA GLU A 361 -4.32 -19.55 15.79
C GLU A 361 -4.31 -19.61 14.26
N TYR A 362 -5.45 -19.93 13.64
CA TYR A 362 -5.58 -19.86 12.19
C TYR A 362 -5.32 -18.44 11.66
N ALA A 363 -5.89 -17.42 12.31
CA ALA A 363 -5.62 -16.02 11.97
C ALA A 363 -4.14 -15.65 12.14
N ASN A 364 -3.53 -16.09 13.23
CA ASN A 364 -2.11 -15.86 13.51
C ASN A 364 -1.22 -16.45 12.41
N LEU A 365 -1.47 -17.70 12.03
CA LEU A 365 -0.73 -18.36 10.96
C LEU A 365 -0.89 -17.64 9.61
N LEU A 366 -2.09 -17.17 9.27
CA LEU A 366 -2.31 -16.38 8.05
C LEU A 366 -1.46 -15.10 8.04
N ILE A 367 -1.37 -14.41 9.17
CA ILE A 367 -0.52 -13.21 9.31
C ILE A 367 0.96 -13.56 9.18
N GLN A 368 1.40 -14.69 9.74
CA GLN A 368 2.78 -15.15 9.58
C GLN A 368 3.09 -15.50 8.13
N ALA A 369 2.23 -16.30 7.49
CA ALA A 369 2.34 -16.69 6.09
C ALA A 369 2.34 -15.49 5.14
N SER A 370 1.59 -14.43 5.44
CA SER A 370 1.56 -13.19 4.64
C SER A 370 2.95 -12.56 4.46
N ARG A 371 3.92 -12.86 5.33
CA ARG A 371 5.31 -12.36 5.23
C ARG A 371 6.10 -12.99 4.08
N THR A 372 5.64 -14.12 3.55
CA THR A 372 6.22 -14.78 2.37
C THR A 372 5.88 -14.07 1.06
N VAL A 373 4.87 -13.20 1.10
CA VAL A 373 4.44 -12.39 -0.04
C VAL A 373 5.06 -10.99 0.09
N SER A 374 5.49 -10.41 -1.02
CA SER A 374 6.04 -9.04 -1.01
C SER A 374 4.92 -8.01 -1.13
N SER A 375 4.03 -8.18 -2.11
CA SER A 375 2.97 -7.23 -2.44
C SER A 375 1.99 -6.96 -1.29
N VAL A 376 1.77 -5.68 -0.99
CA VAL A 376 0.79 -5.19 -0.01
C VAL A 376 -0.63 -5.61 -0.38
N LEU A 377 -0.96 -5.57 -1.67
CA LEU A 377 -2.29 -5.94 -2.15
C LEU A 377 -2.54 -7.44 -2.03
N GLU A 378 -1.55 -8.27 -2.33
CA GLU A 378 -1.65 -9.73 -2.20
C GLU A 378 -1.72 -10.16 -0.73
N LYS A 379 -0.95 -9.54 0.16
CA LYS A 379 -1.09 -9.72 1.63
C LYS A 379 -2.51 -9.49 2.12
N GLY A 380 -3.25 -8.62 1.44
CA GLY A 380 -4.64 -8.34 1.76
C GLY A 380 -5.56 -9.56 1.71
N ASP A 381 -5.23 -10.63 0.95
CA ASP A 381 -6.03 -11.86 0.96
C ASP A 381 -5.90 -12.56 2.33
N PHE A 382 -4.66 -12.66 2.85
CA PHE A 382 -4.38 -13.22 4.17
C PHE A 382 -5.01 -12.40 5.29
N PHE A 383 -4.91 -11.08 5.23
CA PHE A 383 -5.51 -10.21 6.25
C PHE A 383 -7.03 -10.23 6.24
N ALA A 384 -7.66 -10.29 5.06
CA ALA A 384 -9.10 -10.41 4.96
C ALA A 384 -9.58 -11.72 5.59
N GLU A 385 -8.90 -12.83 5.32
CA GLU A 385 -9.26 -14.13 5.89
C GLU A 385 -8.94 -14.21 7.40
N GLY A 386 -7.78 -13.71 7.84
CA GLY A 386 -7.43 -13.65 9.25
C GLY A 386 -8.37 -12.76 10.06
N LYS A 387 -8.88 -11.68 9.47
CA LYS A 387 -9.91 -10.83 10.08
C LYS A 387 -11.23 -11.56 10.25
N LYS A 388 -11.67 -12.35 9.26
CA LYS A 388 -12.86 -13.20 9.41
C LYS A 388 -12.68 -14.19 10.55
N ALA A 389 -11.54 -14.88 10.59
CA ALA A 389 -11.24 -15.83 11.65
C ALA A 389 -11.24 -15.16 13.05
N LEU A 390 -10.63 -13.99 13.21
CA LEU A 390 -10.68 -13.25 14.47
C LEU A 390 -12.08 -12.79 14.84
N ASN A 391 -12.90 -12.38 13.87
CA ASN A 391 -14.30 -12.05 14.14
C ASN A 391 -15.07 -13.28 14.62
N THR A 392 -14.89 -14.44 13.99
CA THR A 392 -15.50 -15.70 14.43
C THR A 392 -15.07 -16.05 15.86
N ALA A 393 -13.79 -15.91 16.20
CA ALA A 393 -13.30 -16.12 17.57
C ALA A 393 -14.03 -15.23 18.58
N LEU A 394 -14.19 -13.94 18.26
CA LEU A 394 -14.85 -12.96 19.13
C LEU A 394 -16.38 -13.07 19.14
N GLU A 395 -16.99 -13.69 18.15
CA GLU A 395 -18.41 -14.06 18.17
C GLU A 395 -18.66 -15.23 19.12
N LEU A 396 -17.73 -16.19 19.20
CA LEU A 396 -17.79 -17.32 20.12
C LEU A 396 -17.51 -16.90 21.57
N ASP A 397 -16.50 -16.05 21.77
CA ASP A 397 -16.15 -15.48 23.07
C ASP A 397 -15.73 -14.01 22.90
N PRO A 398 -16.67 -13.07 23.19
CA PRO A 398 -16.42 -11.63 23.07
C PRO A 398 -15.28 -11.10 23.94
N ASP A 399 -14.87 -11.82 24.99
CA ASP A 399 -13.83 -11.43 25.93
C ASP A 399 -12.52 -12.21 25.72
N TYR A 400 -12.42 -13.03 24.66
CA TYR A 400 -11.24 -13.86 24.38
C TYR A 400 -9.99 -13.02 24.16
N ALA A 401 -9.15 -12.95 25.20
CA ALA A 401 -8.02 -12.04 25.26
C ALA A 401 -6.99 -12.23 24.12
N PRO A 402 -6.61 -13.46 23.71
CA PRO A 402 -5.66 -13.65 22.61
C PRO A 402 -6.15 -13.11 21.27
N ALA A 403 -7.45 -13.22 20.95
CA ALA A 403 -8.01 -12.65 19.73
C ALA A 403 -7.95 -11.12 19.73
N HIS A 404 -8.28 -10.49 20.86
CA HIS A 404 -8.15 -9.04 21.03
C HIS A 404 -6.70 -8.57 20.94
N LEU A 405 -5.76 -9.33 21.52
CA LEU A 405 -4.33 -9.03 21.46
C LEU A 405 -3.83 -9.06 20.01
N LEU A 406 -4.13 -10.13 19.27
CA LEU A 406 -3.70 -10.27 17.87
C LEU A 406 -4.33 -9.19 16.99
N ARG A 407 -5.63 -8.91 17.18
CA ARG A 407 -6.33 -7.81 16.48
C ARG A 407 -5.67 -6.47 16.75
N GLY A 408 -5.41 -6.15 18.02
CA GLY A 408 -4.78 -4.89 18.43
C GLY A 408 -3.36 -4.74 17.89
N TYR A 409 -2.56 -5.79 17.99
CA TYR A 409 -1.19 -5.84 17.46
C TYR A 409 -1.13 -5.52 15.96
N ASN A 410 -1.98 -6.16 15.16
CA ASN A 410 -2.01 -5.92 13.71
C ASN A 410 -2.40 -4.49 13.36
N HIS A 411 -3.42 -3.94 14.02
CA HIS A 411 -3.84 -2.56 13.81
C HIS A 411 -2.72 -1.57 14.18
N ILE A 412 -2.07 -1.75 15.32
CA ILE A 412 -1.02 -0.85 15.80
C ILE A 412 0.23 -0.93 14.91
N LEU A 413 0.63 -2.12 14.47
CA LEU A 413 1.75 -2.24 13.54
C LEU A 413 1.47 -1.57 12.19
N SER A 414 0.26 -1.73 11.67
CA SER A 414 -0.16 -1.03 10.45
C SER A 414 -0.08 0.49 10.64
N ALA A 415 -0.65 0.98 11.75
CA ALA A 415 -0.63 2.39 12.10
C ALA A 415 0.79 2.95 12.30
N TYR A 416 1.69 2.19 12.93
CA TYR A 416 3.09 2.58 13.09
C TYR A 416 3.82 2.70 11.75
N ARG A 417 3.54 1.81 10.80
CA ARG A 417 4.19 1.81 9.47
C ARG A 417 3.64 2.89 8.54
N ASN A 418 2.32 3.00 8.46
CA ASN A 418 1.64 3.85 7.49
C ASN A 418 1.32 5.24 8.05
N GLY A 419 1.47 5.40 9.36
CA GLY A 419 1.05 6.59 10.06
C GLY A 419 -0.48 6.73 10.16
N ASP A 420 -1.17 5.63 10.43
CA ASP A 420 -2.62 5.64 10.66
C ASP A 420 -2.96 5.89 12.14
N GLU A 421 -4.24 6.04 12.45
CA GLU A 421 -4.72 6.20 13.83
C GLU A 421 -4.57 4.89 14.63
N THR A 422 -4.11 5.01 15.88
CA THR A 422 -3.84 3.85 16.76
C THR A 422 -4.99 3.48 17.68
N LYS A 423 -6.07 4.29 17.72
CA LYS A 423 -7.18 4.18 18.67
C LYS A 423 -7.86 2.81 18.67
N THR A 424 -8.33 2.35 17.51
CA THR A 424 -9.01 1.06 17.37
C THR A 424 -8.12 -0.10 17.83
N GLY A 425 -6.82 -0.02 17.53
CA GLY A 425 -5.85 -1.02 17.98
C GLY A 425 -5.66 -0.99 19.49
N LEU A 426 -5.53 0.21 20.09
CA LEU A 426 -5.44 0.38 21.54
C LEU A 426 -6.68 -0.13 22.27
N GLU A 427 -7.88 0.13 21.76
CA GLU A 427 -9.14 -0.38 22.33
C GLU A 427 -9.14 -1.92 22.40
N ALA A 428 -8.67 -2.59 21.34
CA ALA A 428 -8.51 -4.05 21.34
C ALA A 428 -7.44 -4.50 22.35
N ILE A 429 -6.27 -3.85 22.41
CA ILE A 429 -5.23 -4.19 23.40
C ILE A 429 -5.74 -4.03 24.84
N TYR A 430 -6.49 -2.98 25.15
CA TYR A 430 -7.04 -2.80 26.49
C TYR A 430 -8.08 -3.87 26.84
N LYS A 431 -8.92 -4.30 25.90
CA LYS A 431 -9.80 -5.46 26.10
C LYS A 431 -9.02 -6.73 26.40
N ALA A 432 -7.94 -6.98 25.65
CA ALA A 432 -7.07 -8.12 25.89
C ALA A 432 -6.47 -8.09 27.31
N LEU A 433 -5.98 -6.93 27.76
CA LEU A 433 -5.43 -6.76 29.12
C LEU A 433 -6.44 -7.07 30.23
N VAL A 434 -7.71 -6.68 30.06
CA VAL A 434 -8.78 -6.99 31.03
C VAL A 434 -9.02 -8.50 31.12
N GLY A 435 -8.87 -9.22 30.01
CA GLY A 435 -9.04 -10.69 29.95
C GLY A 435 -7.90 -11.51 30.57
N GLY A 436 -6.87 -10.88 31.16
CA GLY A 436 -5.87 -11.57 31.99
C GLY A 436 -4.67 -12.14 31.23
N LEU A 437 -3.99 -11.31 30.43
CA LEU A 437 -2.74 -11.71 29.75
C LEU A 437 -1.58 -11.92 30.73
N HIS A 438 -0.68 -12.86 30.41
CA HIS A 438 0.53 -13.15 31.17
C HIS A 438 1.75 -13.38 30.25
N GLY A 439 2.96 -13.31 30.81
CA GLY A 439 4.22 -13.60 30.11
C GLY A 439 4.38 -12.83 28.80
N ALA A 440 4.75 -13.54 27.73
CA ALA A 440 5.00 -12.97 26.40
C ALA A 440 3.79 -12.21 25.83
N GLN A 441 2.56 -12.67 26.09
CA GLN A 441 1.34 -11.98 25.61
C GLN A 441 1.15 -10.63 26.31
N LEU A 442 1.40 -10.57 27.63
CA LEU A 442 1.36 -9.31 28.38
C LEU A 442 2.46 -8.36 27.92
N ALA A 443 3.66 -8.88 27.65
CA ALA A 443 4.76 -8.10 27.09
C ALA A 443 4.40 -7.52 25.71
N GLN A 444 3.79 -8.33 24.83
CA GLN A 444 3.33 -7.88 23.53
C GLN A 444 2.27 -6.78 23.64
N ALA A 445 1.32 -6.87 24.57
CA ALA A 445 0.31 -5.84 24.79
C ALA A 445 0.95 -4.49 25.17
N TYR A 446 1.90 -4.48 26.11
CA TYR A 446 2.62 -3.27 26.48
C TYR A 446 3.51 -2.73 25.36
N PHE A 447 4.14 -3.61 24.59
CA PHE A 447 4.89 -3.21 23.40
C PHE A 447 3.99 -2.49 22.38
N CYS A 448 2.78 -3.00 22.14
CA CYS A 448 1.80 -2.35 21.28
C CYS A 448 1.42 -0.96 21.79
N ILE A 449 1.17 -0.81 23.08
CA ILE A 449 0.87 0.50 23.69
C ILE A 449 2.04 1.47 23.47
N GLY A 450 3.28 0.99 23.63
CA GLY A 450 4.47 1.80 23.39
C GLY A 450 4.59 2.27 21.94
N LEU A 451 4.39 1.36 20.97
CA LEU A 451 4.35 1.73 19.56
C LEU A 451 3.26 2.75 19.27
N ALA A 452 2.06 2.59 19.83
CA ALA A 452 0.96 3.52 19.63
C ALA A 452 1.28 4.94 20.13
N HIS A 453 1.92 5.05 21.31
CA HIS A 453 2.39 6.33 21.83
C HIS A 453 3.47 6.95 20.95
N ARG A 454 4.43 6.15 20.47
CA ARG A 454 5.49 6.61 19.56
C ARG A 454 4.92 7.10 18.22
N THR A 455 3.96 6.39 17.63
CA THR A 455 3.25 6.84 16.41
C THR A 455 2.63 8.21 16.60
N ASN A 456 2.07 8.47 17.79
CA ASN A 456 1.44 9.73 18.17
C ASN A 456 2.45 10.80 18.67
N GLY A 457 3.76 10.56 18.55
CA GLY A 457 4.81 11.51 18.94
C GLY A 457 5.05 11.63 20.45
N ASN A 458 4.53 10.71 21.27
CA ASN A 458 4.70 10.73 22.72
C ASN A 458 5.77 9.71 23.17
N GLU A 459 7.04 10.09 23.01
CA GLU A 459 8.19 9.22 23.24
C GLU A 459 8.36 8.83 24.72
N THR A 460 8.01 9.71 25.65
CA THR A 460 8.06 9.40 27.09
C THR A 460 7.13 8.25 27.45
N LEU A 461 5.85 8.34 27.05
CA LEU A 461 4.88 7.27 27.29
C LEU A 461 5.25 5.99 26.53
N ALA A 462 5.86 6.11 25.35
CA ALA A 462 6.34 4.97 24.59
C ALA A 462 7.38 4.17 25.39
N ARG A 463 8.41 4.85 25.93
CA ARG A 463 9.48 4.24 26.72
C ARG A 463 8.98 3.61 28.02
N GLU A 464 8.04 4.26 28.70
CA GLU A 464 7.39 3.70 29.89
C GLU A 464 6.67 2.38 29.57
N ALA A 465 5.95 2.33 28.45
CA ALA A 465 5.26 1.13 28.00
C ALA A 465 6.24 0.02 27.58
N PHE A 466 7.34 0.33 26.86
CA PHE A 466 8.35 -0.67 26.55
C PHE A 466 9.04 -1.23 27.80
N THR A 467 9.25 -0.40 28.83
CA THR A 467 9.76 -0.86 30.13
C THR A 467 8.79 -1.85 30.78
N LYS A 468 7.49 -1.56 30.76
CA LYS A 468 6.46 -2.51 31.23
C LYS A 468 6.47 -3.82 30.44
N ALA A 469 6.70 -3.77 29.13
CA ALA A 469 6.82 -4.96 28.31
C ALA A 469 8.02 -5.84 28.72
N ILE A 470 9.19 -5.24 28.91
CA ILE A 470 10.41 -5.94 29.36
C ILE A 470 10.23 -6.53 30.77
N ASN A 471 9.53 -5.83 31.66
CA ASN A 471 9.24 -6.35 33.01
C ASN A 471 8.24 -7.52 32.99
N ALA A 472 7.33 -7.56 32.02
CA ALA A 472 6.39 -8.67 31.85
C ALA A 472 7.08 -9.91 31.26
N ASP A 473 8.04 -9.72 30.35
CA ASP A 473 8.91 -10.78 29.82
C ASP A 473 10.27 -10.19 29.41
N ALA A 474 11.30 -10.55 30.19
CA ALA A 474 12.66 -10.06 29.97
C ALA A 474 13.29 -10.55 28.66
N GLN A 475 12.78 -11.63 28.06
CA GLN A 475 13.27 -12.20 26.80
C GLN A 475 12.54 -11.63 25.58
N PHE A 476 11.56 -10.73 25.77
CA PHE A 476 10.78 -10.14 24.69
C PHE A 476 11.60 -9.10 23.89
N MET A 477 12.37 -9.61 22.93
CA MET A 477 13.29 -8.83 22.07
C MET A 477 12.68 -7.58 21.41
N PRO A 478 11.43 -7.57 20.91
CA PRO A 478 10.88 -6.38 20.25
C PRO A 478 10.87 -5.14 21.16
N ALA A 479 10.55 -5.30 22.45
CA ALA A 479 10.55 -4.18 23.40
C ALA A 479 11.96 -3.72 23.77
N GLN A 480 12.93 -4.64 23.83
CA GLN A 480 14.34 -4.30 24.07
C GLN A 480 14.88 -3.42 22.93
N LEU A 481 14.68 -3.85 21.68
CA LEU A 481 15.13 -3.11 20.50
C LEU A 481 14.44 -1.74 20.40
N ALA A 482 13.13 -1.69 20.64
CA ALA A 482 12.39 -0.43 20.57
C ALA A 482 12.80 0.58 21.65
N SER A 483 13.30 0.13 22.80
CA SER A 483 13.78 1.00 23.88
C SER A 483 15.16 1.61 23.62
N MET A 484 15.93 1.04 22.68
CA MET A 484 17.27 1.51 22.31
C MET A 484 17.23 2.56 21.18
N ALA A 485 16.13 2.58 20.41
CA ALA A 485 15.84 3.58 19.38
C ALA A 485 15.10 4.78 20.00
#